data_AF-A0A095A3G0-F1
#
_entry.id   AF-A0A095A3G0-F1
#
_cell.length_a   1.000
_cell.length_b   1.000
_cell.length_c   1.000
_cell.angle_alpha   90.00
_cell.angle_beta   90.00
_cell.angle_gamma   90.00
#
_symmetry.space_group_name_H-M   'P 1'
#
loop_
_entity.id
_entity.type
_entity.pdbx_description
1 polymer ?
#
loop_
_entity_poly.entity_id
_entity_poly.type
_entity_poly.pdbx_seq_one_letter_code
_entity_poly.pdbx_strand_id
1 'polypeptide(L)'
;MNQNALNSIYKAYEDNSQQCIDQIQQMKNQMLHRKLINSMDEIENLIKENCITILGELQSQFENNLNYLDHCFSWCLSIWLNECIPLLFKFSQILIQLWQFYAHLPIVHLKNELNFNLLNIKQVVYDEIFKKDELINSLIDLLRQSSTEQIINEKLQEVINLFNEISVNYKSLYDKQLQFLDTYVKQITTVIDLCETAICRFFGVTHCTKQQSLHLEKKINRQTPINNIVTLGFEKYICIQQQHLSPSALQQPQTSLLNTITTSSYNE
;
A
#
# COMPACT_ATOMS: atom_id res chain seq x y z
N MET A 1 12.03 14.86 -13.71
CA MET A 1 11.45 16.23 -13.72
C MET A 1 12.49 17.36 -13.54
N ASN A 2 13.79 17.08 -13.36
CA ASN A 2 14.82 18.12 -13.08
C ASN A 2 15.68 18.54 -14.30
N GLN A 3 15.75 17.72 -15.34
CA GLN A 3 16.61 17.98 -16.51
C GLN A 3 16.16 19.19 -17.33
N ASN A 4 14.85 19.43 -17.45
CA ASN A 4 14.32 20.56 -18.21
C ASN A 4 14.64 21.91 -17.54
N ALA A 5 14.59 21.96 -16.20
CA ALA A 5 14.94 23.16 -15.44
C ALA A 5 16.44 23.45 -15.54
N LEU A 6 17.28 22.42 -15.36
CA LEU A 6 18.73 22.57 -15.50
C LEU A 6 19.13 22.99 -16.93
N ASN A 7 18.54 22.37 -17.95
CA ASN A 7 18.77 22.75 -19.36
C ASN A 7 18.30 24.18 -19.66
N SER A 8 17.22 24.66 -19.03
CA SER A 8 16.78 26.06 -19.19
C SER A 8 17.76 27.05 -18.56
N ILE A 9 18.40 26.68 -17.46
CA ILE A 9 19.43 27.49 -16.80
C ILE A 9 20.68 27.56 -17.67
N TYR A 10 21.19 26.42 -18.17
CA TYR A 10 22.32 26.41 -19.11
C TYR A 10 22.04 27.25 -20.35
N LYS A 11 20.84 27.11 -20.93
CA LYS A 11 20.44 27.89 -22.10
C LYS A 11 20.38 29.40 -21.82
N ALA A 12 19.85 29.80 -20.67
CA ALA A 12 19.81 31.22 -20.28
C ALA A 12 21.22 31.82 -20.13
N TYR A 13 22.19 31.03 -19.64
CA TYR A 13 23.58 31.47 -19.57
C TYR A 13 24.23 31.59 -20.95
N GLU A 14 23.97 30.64 -21.85
CA GLU A 14 24.44 30.67 -23.24
C GLU A 14 23.89 31.88 -23.99
N ASP A 15 22.58 32.12 -23.88
CA ASP A 15 21.89 33.28 -24.47
C ASP A 15 22.48 34.62 -23.95
N ASN A 16 22.73 34.71 -22.64
CA ASN A 16 23.31 35.93 -22.03
C ASN A 16 24.77 36.16 -22.46
N SER A 17 25.55 35.08 -22.60
CA SER A 17 26.93 35.14 -23.08
C SER A 17 26.99 35.61 -24.54
N GLN A 18 26.10 35.09 -25.38
CA GLN A 18 25.96 35.53 -26.77
C GLN A 18 25.55 37.00 -26.87
N GLN A 19 24.62 37.44 -26.03
CA GLN A 19 24.20 38.85 -25.96
C GLN A 19 25.37 39.79 -25.57
N CYS A 20 26.25 39.38 -24.66
CA CYS A 20 27.46 40.14 -24.30
C CYS A 20 28.43 40.25 -25.49
N ILE A 21 28.63 39.17 -26.25
CA ILE A 21 29.48 39.17 -27.46
C ILE A 21 28.91 40.11 -28.51
N ASP A 22 27.61 40.06 -28.76
CA ASP A 22 26.93 40.91 -29.73
C ASP A 22 27.03 42.40 -29.36
N GLN A 23 26.94 42.74 -28.07
CA GLN A 23 27.13 44.10 -27.57
C GLN A 23 28.57 44.61 -27.74
N ILE A 24 29.58 43.75 -27.52
CA ILE A 24 30.99 44.09 -27.78
C ILE A 24 31.20 44.37 -29.27
N GLN A 25 30.62 43.55 -30.15
CA GLN A 25 30.67 43.78 -31.60
C GLN A 25 29.95 45.08 -32.00
N GLN A 26 28.80 45.38 -31.39
CA GLN A 26 28.08 46.62 -31.63
C GLN A 26 28.89 47.84 -31.18
N MET A 27 29.55 47.78 -30.03
CA MET A 27 30.44 48.83 -29.53
C MET A 27 31.64 49.05 -30.46
N LYS A 28 32.25 47.95 -30.95
CA LYS A 28 33.32 47.99 -31.97
C LYS A 28 32.86 48.74 -33.23
N ASN A 29 31.68 48.40 -33.74
CA ASN A 29 31.10 49.03 -34.93
C ASN A 29 30.75 50.51 -34.70
N GLN A 30 30.27 50.88 -33.52
CA GLN A 30 29.94 52.26 -33.18
C GLN A 30 31.18 53.15 -33.01
N MET A 31 32.27 52.64 -32.42
CA MET A 31 33.53 53.38 -32.29
C MET A 31 34.18 53.65 -33.65
N LEU A 32 34.10 52.68 -34.57
CA LEU A 32 34.54 52.83 -35.97
C LEU A 32 33.69 53.85 -36.73
N HIS A 33 32.35 53.75 -36.64
CA HIS A 33 31.43 54.63 -37.38
C HIS A 33 31.50 56.09 -36.90
N ARG A 34 31.74 56.33 -35.59
CA ARG A 34 31.79 57.68 -35.02
C ARG A 34 33.17 58.35 -35.16
N LYS A 35 34.18 57.68 -35.74
CA LYS A 35 35.59 58.13 -35.82
C LYS A 35 36.15 58.57 -34.46
N LEU A 36 35.76 57.89 -33.39
CA LEU A 36 36.28 58.15 -32.04
C LEU A 36 37.74 57.70 -31.90
N ILE A 37 38.13 56.67 -32.66
CA ILE A 37 39.49 56.13 -32.75
C ILE A 37 39.79 55.87 -34.23
N ASN A 38 40.96 56.28 -34.72
CA ASN A 38 41.32 56.22 -36.14
C ASN A 38 42.09 54.95 -36.55
N SER A 39 42.54 54.15 -35.58
CA SER A 39 43.27 52.89 -35.81
C SER A 39 42.45 51.69 -35.35
N MET A 40 42.31 50.69 -36.21
CA MET A 40 41.65 49.43 -35.90
C MET A 40 42.37 48.66 -34.79
N ASP A 41 43.70 48.77 -34.73
CA ASP A 41 44.54 48.08 -33.75
C ASP A 41 44.36 48.66 -32.33
N GLU A 42 44.11 49.96 -32.19
CA GLU A 42 43.85 50.59 -30.89
C GLU A 42 42.47 50.17 -30.34
N ILE A 43 41.47 50.04 -31.21
CA ILE A 43 40.13 49.55 -30.84
C ILE A 43 40.21 48.08 -30.42
N GLU A 44 40.94 47.25 -31.15
CA GLU A 44 41.12 45.83 -30.80
C GLU A 44 41.91 45.65 -29.51
N ASN A 45 42.96 46.44 -29.28
CA ASN A 45 43.70 46.40 -28.02
C ASN A 45 42.83 46.85 -26.83
N LEU A 46 42.02 47.89 -26.99
CA LEU A 46 41.14 48.38 -25.92
C LEU A 46 40.00 47.39 -25.59
N ILE A 47 39.44 46.73 -26.60
CA ILE A 47 38.46 45.64 -26.42
C ILE A 47 39.14 44.42 -25.77
N LYS A 48 40.36 44.10 -26.18
CA LYS A 48 41.09 42.94 -25.67
C LYS A 48 41.55 43.11 -24.23
N GLU A 49 41.99 44.30 -23.85
CA GLU A 49 42.43 44.58 -22.48
C GLU A 49 41.26 44.69 -21.49
N ASN A 50 40.16 45.34 -21.89
CA ASN A 50 39.06 45.61 -20.95
C ASN A 50 37.87 44.67 -21.13
N CYS A 51 37.37 44.46 -22.36
CA CYS A 51 36.13 43.69 -22.57
C CYS A 51 36.37 42.18 -22.51
N ILE A 52 37.46 41.68 -23.10
CA ILE A 52 37.75 40.23 -23.11
C ILE A 52 38.13 39.75 -21.71
N THR A 53 38.89 40.53 -20.95
CA THR A 53 39.24 40.21 -19.56
C THR A 53 38.01 40.11 -18.67
N ILE A 54 37.11 41.11 -18.72
CA ILE A 54 35.85 41.10 -17.95
C ILE A 54 34.93 39.95 -18.39
N LEU A 55 34.85 39.66 -19.70
CA LEU A 55 34.06 38.53 -20.20
C LEU A 55 34.60 37.19 -19.69
N GLY A 56 35.93 37.03 -19.62
CA GLY A 56 36.57 35.85 -19.06
C GLY A 56 36.31 35.67 -17.57
N GLU A 57 36.35 36.75 -16.78
CA GLU A 57 35.99 36.71 -15.36
C GLU A 57 34.51 36.35 -15.14
N LEU A 58 33.62 36.94 -15.93
CA LEU A 58 32.18 36.66 -15.90
C LEU A 58 31.91 35.20 -16.26
N GLN A 59 32.55 34.68 -17.31
CA GLN A 59 32.43 33.28 -17.71
C GLN A 59 32.91 32.33 -16.60
N SER A 60 34.06 32.63 -15.97
CA SER A 60 34.57 31.83 -14.86
C SER A 60 33.62 31.82 -13.66
N GLN A 61 32.98 32.94 -13.33
CA GLN A 61 31.96 33.00 -12.29
C GLN A 61 30.74 32.15 -12.63
N PHE A 62 30.29 32.17 -13.89
CA PHE A 62 29.17 31.33 -14.32
C PHE A 62 29.49 29.84 -14.29
N GLU A 63 30.66 29.44 -14.77
CA GLU A 63 31.12 28.04 -14.70
C GLU A 63 31.21 27.55 -13.25
N ASN A 64 31.70 28.39 -12.33
CA ASN A 64 31.74 28.07 -10.90
C ASN A 64 30.34 27.91 -10.30
N ASN A 65 29.39 28.78 -10.66
CA ASN A 65 28.01 28.70 -10.19
C ASN A 65 27.29 27.44 -10.73
N LEU A 66 27.53 27.09 -12.00
CA LEU A 66 26.97 25.87 -12.59
C LEU A 66 27.54 24.60 -11.94
N ASN A 67 28.87 24.55 -11.73
CA ASN A 67 29.50 23.46 -11.00
C ASN A 67 28.96 23.30 -9.57
N TYR A 68 28.69 24.42 -8.88
CA TYR A 68 28.08 24.39 -7.56
C TYR A 68 26.65 23.82 -7.61
N LEU A 69 25.84 24.25 -8.57
CA LEU A 69 24.49 23.71 -8.77
C LEU A 69 24.52 22.21 -9.07
N ASP A 70 25.39 21.75 -9.95
CA ASP A 70 25.55 20.32 -10.27
C ASP A 70 25.94 19.51 -9.04
N HIS A 71 26.86 20.04 -8.21
CA HIS A 71 27.23 19.41 -6.96
C HIS A 71 26.04 19.34 -5.99
N CYS A 72 25.26 20.41 -5.84
CA CYS A 72 24.05 20.41 -5.02
C CYS A 72 23.01 19.40 -5.52
N PHE A 73 22.78 19.32 -6.84
CA PHE A 73 21.86 18.34 -7.41
C PHE A 73 22.33 16.92 -7.18
N SER A 74 23.61 16.63 -7.44
CA SER A 74 24.20 15.31 -7.20
C SER A 74 24.10 14.89 -5.73
N TRP A 75 24.36 15.83 -4.81
CA TRP A 75 24.21 15.60 -3.38
C TRP A 75 22.76 15.35 -2.97
N CYS A 76 21.81 16.15 -3.44
CA CYS A 76 20.39 15.91 -3.21
C CYS A 76 19.93 14.56 -3.77
N LEU A 77 20.41 14.18 -4.96
CA LEU A 77 20.08 12.91 -5.60
C LEU A 77 20.62 11.73 -4.80
N SER A 78 21.84 11.84 -4.28
CA SER A 78 22.46 10.79 -3.47
C SER A 78 21.73 10.61 -2.13
N ILE A 79 21.33 11.69 -1.46
CA ILE A 79 20.47 11.62 -0.27
C ILE A 79 19.15 10.95 -0.59
N TRP A 80 18.48 11.36 -1.67
CA TRP A 80 17.20 10.77 -2.07
C TRP A 80 17.31 9.26 -2.35
N LEU A 81 18.35 8.85 -3.08
CA LEU A 81 18.56 7.45 -3.45
C LEU A 81 19.01 6.57 -2.29
N ASN A 82 19.83 7.10 -1.38
CA ASN A 82 20.44 6.29 -0.32
C ASN A 82 19.66 6.32 0.99
N GLU A 83 19.01 7.44 1.32
CA GLU A 83 18.32 7.62 2.59
C GLU A 83 16.80 7.54 2.43
N CYS A 84 16.22 8.30 1.50
CA CYS A 84 14.76 8.42 1.40
C CYS A 84 14.09 7.21 0.72
N ILE A 85 14.59 6.80 -0.45
CA ILE A 85 13.99 5.71 -1.23
C ILE A 85 14.03 4.38 -0.49
N PRO A 86 15.14 3.96 0.14
CA PRO A 86 15.19 2.69 0.87
C PRO A 86 14.25 2.67 2.08
N LEU A 87 14.11 3.80 2.79
CA LEU A 87 13.15 3.92 3.89
C LEU A 87 11.70 3.79 3.42
N LEU A 88 11.34 4.48 2.32
CA LEU A 88 10.01 4.36 1.71
C LEU A 88 9.74 2.94 1.21
N PHE A 89 10.73 2.30 0.60
CA PHE A 89 10.62 0.92 0.14
C PHE A 89 10.47 -0.06 1.31
N LYS A 90 11.26 0.09 2.37
CA LYS A 90 11.13 -0.73 3.57
C LYS A 90 9.77 -0.52 4.24
N PHE A 91 9.29 0.72 4.30
CA PHE A 91 7.97 1.04 4.82
C PHE A 91 6.85 0.37 4.01
N SER A 92 6.92 0.43 2.67
CA SER A 92 5.93 -0.22 1.81
C SER A 92 5.96 -1.74 1.93
N GLN A 93 7.15 -2.35 2.05
CA GLN A 93 7.29 -3.78 2.33
C GLN A 93 6.60 -4.18 3.65
N ILE A 94 6.81 -3.42 4.71
CA ILE A 94 6.17 -3.69 6.01
C ILE A 94 4.65 -3.54 5.92
N LEU A 95 4.14 -2.53 5.21
CA LEU A 95 2.70 -2.38 4.96
C LEU A 95 2.11 -3.57 4.20
N ILE A 96 2.81 -4.06 3.19
CA ILE A 96 2.39 -5.24 2.43
C ILE A 96 2.35 -6.46 3.36
N GLN A 97 3.39 -6.67 4.17
CA GLN A 97 3.43 -7.78 5.14
C GLN A 97 2.29 -7.69 6.17
N LEU A 98 2.01 -6.49 6.67
CA LEU A 98 0.92 -6.24 7.60
C LEU A 98 -0.44 -6.59 6.98
N TRP A 99 -0.70 -6.13 5.76
CA TRP A 99 -1.91 -6.49 5.02
C TRP A 99 -2.02 -8.00 4.77
N GLN A 100 -0.91 -8.62 4.34
CA GLN A 100 -0.87 -10.05 4.06
C GLN A 100 -1.21 -10.90 5.29
N PHE A 101 -0.63 -10.55 6.44
CA PHE A 101 -0.76 -11.33 7.66
C PHE A 101 -2.12 -11.11 8.35
N TYR A 102 -2.59 -9.87 8.46
CA TYR A 102 -3.80 -9.57 9.23
C TYR A 102 -5.10 -9.62 8.42
N ALA A 103 -5.06 -9.39 7.11
CA ALA A 103 -6.26 -9.38 6.28
C ALA A 103 -6.27 -10.54 5.28
N HIS A 104 -5.28 -10.61 4.39
CA HIS A 104 -5.35 -11.51 3.23
C HIS A 104 -5.35 -12.99 3.64
N LEU A 105 -4.35 -13.44 4.42
CA LEU A 105 -4.21 -14.85 4.76
C LEU A 105 -5.41 -15.39 5.58
N PRO A 106 -5.89 -14.70 6.63
CA PRO A 106 -7.06 -15.15 7.38
C PRO A 106 -8.34 -15.18 6.53
N ILE A 107 -8.59 -14.16 5.70
CA ILE A 107 -9.79 -14.12 4.84
C ILE A 107 -9.78 -15.29 3.84
N VAL A 108 -8.62 -15.57 3.22
CA VAL A 108 -8.50 -16.69 2.29
C VAL A 108 -8.71 -18.03 3.00
N HIS A 109 -8.14 -18.20 4.20
CA HIS A 109 -8.35 -19.41 5.00
C HIS A 109 -9.83 -19.62 5.32
N LEU A 110 -10.51 -18.60 5.85
CA LEU A 110 -11.93 -18.68 6.20
C LEU A 110 -12.82 -18.97 4.97
N LYS A 111 -12.50 -18.38 3.82
CA LYS A 111 -13.21 -18.67 2.56
C LYS A 111 -13.05 -20.13 2.15
N ASN A 112 -11.84 -20.67 2.24
CA ASN A 112 -11.57 -22.06 1.88
C ASN A 112 -12.27 -23.04 2.84
N GLU A 113 -12.25 -22.73 4.14
CA GLU A 113 -12.94 -23.50 5.17
C GLU A 113 -14.46 -23.51 4.95
N LEU A 114 -15.06 -22.35 4.65
CA LEU A 114 -16.48 -22.25 4.29
C LEU A 114 -16.81 -23.14 3.07
N ASN A 115 -16.02 -23.01 2.00
CA ASN A 115 -16.24 -23.80 0.78
C ASN A 115 -16.14 -25.30 1.03
N PHE A 116 -15.15 -25.73 1.81
CA PHE A 116 -14.97 -27.12 2.20
C PHE A 116 -16.18 -27.64 2.99
N ASN A 117 -16.62 -26.89 4.00
CA ASN A 117 -17.77 -27.27 4.82
C ASN A 117 -19.07 -27.35 4.02
N LEU A 118 -19.32 -26.39 3.11
CA LEU A 118 -20.48 -26.39 2.23
C LEU A 118 -20.47 -27.56 1.23
N LEU A 119 -19.31 -27.94 0.73
CA LEU A 119 -19.18 -29.05 -0.21
C LEU A 119 -19.37 -30.40 0.50
N ASN A 120 -18.73 -30.59 1.66
CA ASN A 120 -18.85 -31.82 2.45
C ASN A 120 -20.29 -32.08 2.89
N ILE A 121 -20.98 -31.06 3.42
CA ILE A 121 -22.35 -31.26 3.88
C ILE A 121 -23.30 -31.60 2.73
N LYS A 122 -23.11 -30.95 1.58
CA LYS A 122 -23.88 -31.23 0.36
C LYS A 122 -23.65 -32.67 -0.10
N GLN A 123 -22.40 -33.12 -0.08
CA GLN A 123 -22.05 -34.49 -0.46
C GLN A 123 -22.69 -35.52 0.48
N VAL A 124 -22.54 -35.36 1.81
CA VAL A 124 -23.13 -36.28 2.79
C VAL A 124 -24.64 -36.38 2.63
N VAL A 125 -25.34 -35.26 2.46
CA VAL A 125 -26.81 -35.27 2.30
C VAL A 125 -27.22 -35.91 0.97
N TYR A 126 -26.49 -35.66 -0.12
CA TYR A 126 -26.80 -36.31 -1.39
C TYR A 126 -26.52 -37.81 -1.38
N ASP A 127 -25.46 -38.26 -0.73
CA ASP A 127 -25.18 -39.70 -0.58
C ASP A 127 -26.31 -40.39 0.22
N GLU A 128 -26.85 -39.73 1.23
CA GLU A 128 -28.02 -40.22 1.97
C GLU A 128 -29.30 -40.24 1.12
N ILE A 129 -29.53 -39.20 0.31
CA ILE A 129 -30.70 -39.13 -0.57
C ILE A 129 -30.61 -40.20 -1.65
N PHE A 130 -29.43 -40.41 -2.23
CA PHE A 130 -29.20 -41.44 -3.24
C PHE A 130 -29.52 -42.84 -2.70
N LYS A 131 -29.07 -43.17 -1.48
CA LYS A 131 -29.43 -44.42 -0.81
C LYS A 131 -30.95 -44.56 -0.61
N LYS A 132 -31.63 -43.47 -0.24
CA LYS A 132 -33.08 -43.48 -0.08
C LYS A 132 -33.81 -43.64 -1.42
N ASP A 133 -33.27 -43.05 -2.50
CA ASP A 133 -33.82 -43.19 -3.85
C ASP A 133 -33.71 -44.63 -4.36
N GLU A 134 -32.59 -45.31 -4.10
CA GLU A 134 -32.44 -46.75 -4.37
C GLU A 134 -33.47 -47.59 -3.60
N LEU A 135 -33.72 -47.27 -2.33
CA LEU A 135 -34.75 -47.94 -1.51
C LEU A 135 -36.16 -47.70 -2.05
N ILE A 136 -36.48 -46.47 -2.48
CA ILE A 136 -37.76 -46.13 -3.11
C ILE A 136 -37.94 -46.95 -4.39
N ASN A 137 -36.92 -47.04 -5.24
CA ASN A 137 -36.98 -47.84 -6.47
C ASN A 137 -37.27 -49.32 -6.17
N SER A 138 -36.58 -49.90 -5.18
CA SER A 138 -36.84 -51.26 -4.74
C SER A 138 -38.27 -51.46 -4.21
N LEU A 139 -38.78 -50.51 -3.42
CA LEU A 139 -40.15 -50.56 -2.90
C LEU A 139 -41.19 -50.41 -4.00
N ILE A 140 -40.97 -49.56 -5.00
CA ILE A 140 -41.85 -49.41 -6.17
C ILE A 140 -41.94 -50.71 -6.96
N ASP A 141 -40.81 -51.40 -7.17
CA ASP A 141 -40.81 -52.69 -7.86
C ASP A 141 -41.57 -53.76 -7.08
N LEU A 142 -41.44 -53.78 -5.74
CA LEU A 142 -42.24 -54.66 -4.88
C LEU A 142 -43.73 -54.30 -4.93
N LEU A 143 -44.07 -53.02 -5.01
CA LEU A 143 -45.44 -52.52 -5.14
C LEU A 143 -46.10 -53.02 -6.43
N ARG A 144 -45.36 -53.03 -7.54
CA ARG A 144 -45.82 -53.59 -8.83
C ARG A 144 -46.09 -55.09 -8.79
N GLN A 145 -45.38 -55.82 -7.93
CA GLN A 145 -45.49 -57.27 -7.78
C GLN A 145 -46.49 -57.69 -6.68
N SER A 146 -47.10 -56.73 -5.99
CA SER A 146 -47.95 -57.00 -4.83
C SER A 146 -49.30 -57.61 -5.24
N SER A 147 -49.74 -58.64 -4.50
CA SER A 147 -50.94 -59.42 -4.83
C SER A 147 -52.19 -59.05 -4.02
N THR A 148 -52.06 -58.21 -2.99
CA THR A 148 -53.18 -57.77 -2.13
C THR A 148 -53.14 -56.27 -1.86
N GLU A 149 -54.31 -55.66 -1.71
CA GLU A 149 -54.47 -54.23 -1.44
C GLU A 149 -53.84 -53.80 -0.11
N GLN A 150 -53.87 -54.67 0.89
CA GLN A 150 -53.26 -54.40 2.19
C GLN A 150 -51.73 -54.22 2.10
N ILE A 151 -51.06 -55.10 1.34
CA ILE A 151 -49.60 -55.02 1.11
C ILE A 151 -49.26 -53.76 0.30
N ILE A 152 -50.09 -53.43 -0.70
CA ILE A 152 -49.94 -52.19 -1.50
C ILE A 152 -50.00 -50.96 -0.60
N ASN A 153 -50.99 -50.87 0.29
CA ASN A 153 -51.13 -49.73 1.21
C ASN A 153 -49.97 -49.61 2.19
N GLU A 154 -49.49 -50.72 2.77
CA GLU A 154 -48.32 -50.72 3.65
C GLU A 154 -47.06 -50.22 2.93
N LYS A 155 -46.78 -50.73 1.73
CA LYS A 155 -45.61 -50.32 0.94
C LYS A 155 -45.70 -48.88 0.46
N LEU A 156 -46.90 -48.42 0.11
CA LEU A 156 -47.12 -47.02 -0.25
C LEU A 156 -46.84 -46.08 0.93
N GLN A 157 -47.23 -46.47 2.15
CA GLN A 157 -46.89 -45.71 3.36
C GLN A 157 -45.39 -45.67 3.63
N GLU A 158 -44.67 -46.78 3.43
CA GLU A 158 -43.20 -46.79 3.51
C GLU A 158 -42.55 -45.81 2.51
N VAL A 159 -43.02 -45.79 1.26
CA VAL A 159 -42.55 -44.85 0.22
C VAL A 159 -42.82 -43.40 0.60
N ILE A 160 -44.02 -43.08 1.11
CA ILE A 160 -44.38 -41.74 1.58
C ILE A 160 -43.46 -41.32 2.74
N ASN A 161 -43.16 -42.22 3.68
CA ASN A 161 -42.25 -41.94 4.77
C ASN A 161 -40.83 -41.63 4.28
N LEU A 162 -40.31 -42.37 3.30
CA LEU A 162 -39.02 -42.08 2.69
C LEU A 162 -38.99 -40.71 1.99
N PHE A 163 -40.06 -40.32 1.29
CA PHE A 163 -40.16 -38.98 0.71
C PHE A 163 -40.17 -37.88 1.77
N ASN A 164 -40.87 -38.09 2.90
CA ASN A 164 -40.85 -37.17 4.03
C ASN A 164 -39.44 -37.04 4.62
N GLU A 165 -38.71 -38.15 4.79
CA GLU A 165 -37.33 -38.13 5.26
C GLU A 165 -36.40 -37.39 4.29
N ILE A 166 -36.54 -37.59 2.97
CA ILE A 166 -35.80 -36.84 1.96
C ILE A 166 -36.08 -35.33 2.08
N SER A 167 -37.35 -34.95 2.26
CA SER A 167 -37.75 -33.54 2.47
C SER A 167 -37.08 -32.94 3.71
N VAL A 168 -37.07 -33.68 4.83
CA VAL A 168 -36.39 -33.28 6.07
C VAL A 168 -34.88 -33.14 5.85
N ASN A 169 -34.26 -34.06 5.11
CA ASN A 169 -32.84 -33.99 4.78
C ASN A 169 -32.48 -32.73 3.98
N TYR A 170 -33.29 -32.34 2.98
CA TYR A 170 -33.09 -31.09 2.25
C TYR A 170 -33.25 -29.85 3.13
N LYS A 171 -34.23 -29.85 4.04
CA LYS A 171 -34.42 -28.74 4.98
C LYS A 171 -33.23 -28.61 5.93
N SER A 172 -32.79 -29.73 6.50
CA SER A 172 -31.58 -29.78 7.35
C SER A 172 -30.32 -29.31 6.61
N LEU A 173 -30.17 -29.65 5.33
CA LEU A 173 -29.06 -29.13 4.50
C LEU A 173 -29.10 -27.61 4.44
N TYR A 174 -30.25 -27.03 4.11
CA TYR A 174 -30.42 -25.59 4.00
C TYR A 174 -30.12 -24.87 5.34
N ASP A 175 -30.67 -25.38 6.44
CA ASP A 175 -30.48 -24.81 7.77
C ASP A 175 -29.00 -24.83 8.18
N LYS A 176 -28.29 -25.92 7.91
CA LYS A 176 -26.85 -26.04 8.20
C LYS A 176 -25.99 -25.16 7.28
N GLN A 177 -26.35 -25.01 6.00
CA GLN A 177 -25.67 -24.08 5.09
C GLN A 177 -25.80 -22.63 5.57
N LEU A 178 -26.98 -22.22 6.02
CA LEU A 178 -27.19 -20.91 6.65
C LEU A 178 -26.33 -20.75 7.91
N GLN A 179 -26.27 -21.76 8.76
CA GLN A 179 -25.44 -21.72 9.96
C GLN A 179 -23.94 -21.51 9.65
N PHE A 180 -23.42 -22.16 8.60
CA PHE A 180 -22.04 -21.93 8.14
C PHE A 180 -21.83 -20.50 7.63
N LEU A 181 -22.79 -19.95 6.87
CA LEU A 181 -22.74 -18.57 6.40
C LEU A 181 -22.76 -17.57 7.56
N ASP A 182 -23.64 -17.74 8.53
CA ASP A 182 -23.72 -16.88 9.72
C ASP A 182 -22.42 -16.92 10.54
N THR A 183 -21.81 -18.09 10.65
CA THR A 183 -20.52 -18.26 11.35
C THR A 183 -19.40 -17.56 10.59
N TYR A 184 -19.36 -17.71 9.27
CA TYR A 184 -18.38 -17.05 8.41
C TYR A 184 -18.47 -15.52 8.51
N VAL A 185 -19.68 -14.95 8.50
CA VAL A 185 -19.87 -13.49 8.64
C VAL A 185 -19.28 -13.00 9.96
N LYS A 186 -19.55 -13.70 11.08
CA LYS A 186 -18.99 -13.35 12.40
C LYS A 186 -17.45 -13.44 12.44
N GLN A 187 -16.89 -14.48 11.83
CA GLN A 187 -15.44 -14.66 11.74
C GLN A 187 -14.79 -13.55 10.90
N ILE A 188 -15.40 -13.15 9.78
CA ILE A 188 -14.92 -12.04 8.95
C ILE A 188 -14.96 -10.72 9.71
N THR A 189 -16.02 -10.41 10.46
CA THR A 189 -16.07 -9.22 11.31
C THR A 189 -14.91 -9.21 12.30
N THR A 190 -14.63 -10.36 12.93
CA THR A 190 -13.50 -10.49 13.87
C THR A 190 -12.16 -10.22 13.20
N VAL A 191 -11.96 -10.72 11.97
CA VAL A 191 -10.73 -10.45 11.19
C VAL A 191 -10.59 -8.98 10.84
N ILE A 192 -11.70 -8.31 10.48
CA ILE A 192 -11.71 -6.87 10.21
C ILE A 192 -11.30 -6.09 11.45
N ASP A 193 -11.88 -6.40 12.62
CA ASP A 193 -11.56 -5.73 13.89
C ASP A 193 -10.09 -5.95 14.29
N LEU A 194 -9.57 -7.16 14.08
CA LEU A 194 -8.15 -7.47 14.31
C LEU A 194 -7.24 -6.67 13.36
N CYS A 195 -7.61 -6.55 12.09
CA CYS A 195 -6.88 -5.76 11.11
C CYS A 195 -6.90 -4.27 11.46
N GLU A 196 -8.06 -3.71 11.83
CA GLU A 196 -8.19 -2.33 12.30
C GLU A 196 -7.28 -2.08 13.52
N THR A 197 -7.30 -2.99 14.49
CA THR A 197 -6.44 -2.92 15.69
C THR A 197 -4.95 -2.98 15.34
N ALA A 198 -4.56 -3.85 14.42
CA ALA A 198 -3.17 -4.00 13.98
C ALA A 198 -2.68 -2.75 13.23
N ILE A 199 -3.50 -2.18 12.34
CA ILE A 199 -3.22 -0.93 11.63
C ILE A 199 -3.07 0.21 12.64
N CYS A 200 -4.00 0.33 13.58
CA CYS A 200 -3.94 1.31 14.65
C CYS A 200 -2.64 1.21 15.43
N ARG A 201 -2.27 0.01 15.88
CA ARG A 201 -1.01 -0.23 16.60
C ARG A 201 0.22 0.10 15.74
N PHE A 202 0.21 -0.24 14.45
CA PHE A 202 1.31 0.03 13.53
C PHE A 202 1.58 1.53 13.37
N PHE A 203 0.52 2.33 13.24
CA PHE A 203 0.63 3.78 13.15
C PHE A 203 0.69 4.48 14.52
N GLY A 204 0.65 3.73 15.63
CA GLY A 204 0.60 4.29 16.99
C GLY A 204 -0.69 5.08 17.26
N VAL A 205 -1.74 4.80 16.51
CA VAL A 205 -3.06 5.41 16.61
C VAL A 205 -3.92 4.61 17.57
N THR A 206 -4.61 5.28 18.48
CA THR A 206 -5.60 4.64 19.37
C THR A 206 -6.97 5.24 19.15
N HIS A 207 -7.99 4.39 18.98
CA HIS A 207 -9.37 4.84 18.94
C HIS A 207 -9.78 5.35 20.33
N CYS A 208 -10.00 6.66 20.43
CA CYS A 208 -10.57 7.26 21.62
C CYS A 208 -12.09 7.35 21.50
N THR A 209 -12.81 6.95 22.54
CA THR A 209 -14.25 7.23 22.65
C THR A 209 -14.49 8.74 22.80
N LYS A 210 -15.70 9.21 22.44
CA LYS A 210 -16.08 10.65 22.49
C LYS A 210 -15.89 11.29 23.87
N GLN A 211 -15.97 10.50 24.94
CA GLN A 211 -15.74 10.97 26.32
C GLN A 211 -14.25 11.06 26.66
N GLN A 212 -13.42 10.13 26.16
CA GLN A 212 -11.97 10.15 26.34
C GLN A 212 -11.33 11.29 25.54
N SER A 213 -11.82 11.58 24.33
CA SER A 213 -11.36 12.73 23.53
C SER A 213 -11.64 14.07 24.22
N LEU A 214 -12.85 14.25 24.77
CA LEU A 214 -13.20 15.45 25.56
C LEU A 214 -12.32 15.62 26.81
N HIS A 215 -11.89 14.52 27.44
CA HIS A 215 -11.00 14.57 28.60
C HIS A 215 -9.55 14.86 28.21
N LEU A 216 -9.08 14.32 27.07
CA LEU A 216 -7.77 14.62 26.48
C LEU A 216 -7.67 16.08 26.01
N GLU A 217 -8.71 16.59 25.34
CA GLU A 217 -8.80 17.98 24.90
C GLU A 217 -8.75 18.95 26.08
N LYS A 218 -9.47 18.65 27.17
CA LYS A 218 -9.41 19.43 28.42
C LYS A 218 -8.04 19.38 29.10
N LYS A 219 -7.27 18.30 28.96
CA LYS A 219 -5.91 18.20 29.50
C LYS A 219 -4.90 18.97 28.63
N ILE A 220 -5.01 18.88 27.31
CA ILE A 220 -4.12 19.57 26.35
C ILE A 220 -4.30 21.09 26.42
N ASN A 221 -5.54 21.58 26.47
CA ASN A 221 -5.83 23.01 26.60
C ASN A 221 -5.37 23.62 27.94
N ARG A 222 -5.02 22.79 28.93
CA ARG A 222 -4.48 23.25 30.23
C ARG A 222 -2.95 23.27 30.27
N GLN A 223 -2.24 22.68 29.31
CA GLN A 223 -0.80 22.42 29.44
C GLN A 223 0.15 23.32 28.65
N THR A 224 -0.23 24.03 27.58
CA THR A 224 0.44 25.25 27.02
C THR A 224 -0.04 25.58 25.58
N PRO A 225 0.07 26.84 25.12
CA PRO A 225 -0.25 27.26 23.76
C PRO A 225 1.00 27.11 22.87
N ILE A 226 1.30 25.93 22.34
CA ILE A 226 2.35 25.77 21.32
C ILE A 226 1.86 24.84 20.22
N ASN A 227 1.51 25.45 19.08
CA ASN A 227 1.53 24.97 17.69
C ASN A 227 1.60 23.45 17.41
N ASN A 228 0.67 22.66 17.96
CA ASN A 228 0.32 21.37 17.37
C ASN A 228 -1.04 21.53 16.70
N ILE A 229 -1.03 21.79 15.39
CA ILE A 229 -2.24 21.76 14.57
C ILE A 229 -2.69 20.30 14.52
N VAL A 230 -3.64 19.95 15.38
CA VAL A 230 -4.40 18.72 15.26
C VAL A 230 -5.41 18.94 14.15
N THR A 231 -5.13 18.41 12.95
CA THR A 231 -6.04 18.51 11.82
C THR A 231 -7.27 17.64 12.07
N LEU A 232 -8.40 18.30 12.34
CA LEU A 232 -9.68 17.68 12.67
C LEU A 232 -10.38 17.19 11.39
N GLY A 233 -10.34 15.88 11.15
CA GLY A 233 -11.10 15.22 10.08
C GLY A 233 -11.96 14.07 10.62
N PHE A 234 -13.28 14.22 10.47
CA PHE A 234 -14.38 13.24 10.54
C PHE A 234 -14.37 12.16 11.66
N GLU A 235 -15.22 12.39 12.66
CA GLU A 235 -15.90 11.47 13.62
C GLU A 235 -15.16 10.34 14.37
N LYS A 236 -13.87 10.04 14.13
CA LYS A 236 -13.08 9.15 14.99
C LYS A 236 -11.69 9.72 15.26
N TYR A 237 -11.38 9.91 16.54
CA TYR A 237 -10.17 10.60 17.00
C TYR A 237 -8.92 9.72 16.88
N ILE A 238 -7.87 10.25 16.25
CA ILE A 238 -6.55 9.64 16.09
C ILE A 238 -5.61 10.27 17.12
N CYS A 239 -5.16 9.51 18.13
CA CYS A 239 -4.11 9.95 19.05
C CYS A 239 -2.81 9.23 18.69
N ILE A 240 -1.80 9.98 18.20
CA ILE A 240 -0.46 9.45 17.94
C ILE A 240 0.31 9.50 19.27
N GLN A 241 0.58 8.36 19.89
CA GLN A 241 1.50 8.31 21.03
C GLN A 241 2.93 8.41 20.53
N GLN A 242 3.58 9.57 20.70
CA GLN A 242 5.03 9.63 20.67
C GLN A 242 5.57 8.87 21.88
N GLN A 243 6.24 7.74 21.64
CA GLN A 243 7.05 7.10 22.66
C GLN A 243 8.19 8.04 23.02
N HIS A 244 8.13 8.63 24.21
CA HIS A 244 9.33 9.16 24.86
C HIS A 244 10.29 7.99 25.06
N LEU A 245 11.37 7.93 24.28
CA LEU A 245 12.50 7.06 24.59
C LEU A 245 13.10 7.52 25.92
N SER A 246 12.84 6.77 26.98
CA SER A 246 13.63 6.86 28.21
C SER A 246 15.06 6.35 27.91
N PRO A 247 16.14 7.06 28.30
CA PRO A 247 17.52 6.74 27.88
C PRO A 247 18.13 5.45 28.46
N SER A 248 17.37 4.56 29.09
CA SER A 248 17.92 3.52 29.98
C SER A 248 17.84 2.08 29.45
N ALA A 249 17.50 1.85 28.18
CA ALA A 249 17.39 0.48 27.62
C ALA A 249 18.47 0.09 26.60
N LEU A 250 19.54 0.89 26.47
CA LEU A 250 20.72 0.57 25.65
C LEU A 250 21.80 -0.09 26.51
N GLN A 251 21.54 -1.30 27.02
CA GLN A 251 22.58 -2.25 27.47
C GLN A 251 21.93 -3.59 27.85
N GLN A 252 21.80 -4.50 26.88
CA GLN A 252 22.20 -5.90 26.99
C GLN A 252 21.96 -6.65 25.66
N PRO A 253 22.92 -7.46 25.18
CA PRO A 253 22.78 -8.24 23.96
C PRO A 253 22.10 -9.58 24.27
N GLN A 254 21.03 -9.91 23.55
CA GLN A 254 20.53 -11.29 23.50
C GLN A 254 20.40 -11.76 22.05
N THR A 255 21.48 -12.39 21.62
CA THR A 255 21.53 -13.47 20.64
C THR A 255 20.51 -14.57 21.00
N SER A 256 19.59 -14.89 20.10
CA SER A 256 19.13 -16.25 19.77
C SER A 256 17.91 -16.20 18.85
N LEU A 257 17.77 -17.21 17.98
CA LEU A 257 16.72 -17.42 16.97
C LEU A 257 17.05 -16.94 15.53
N LEU A 258 18.29 -17.17 15.10
CA LEU A 258 18.52 -17.71 13.75
C LEU A 258 18.77 -19.21 13.94
N ASN A 259 17.82 -20.07 13.55
CA ASN A 259 18.00 -21.47 13.14
C ASN A 259 16.66 -22.19 13.09
N THR A 260 15.91 -22.02 12.01
CA THR A 260 15.21 -23.11 11.30
C THR A 260 14.47 -22.49 10.11
N ILE A 261 14.78 -22.97 8.91
CA ILE A 261 13.93 -23.14 7.70
C ILE A 261 14.86 -23.03 6.47
N THR A 262 15.55 -24.13 6.23
CA THR A 262 16.14 -24.63 4.97
C THR A 262 16.47 -26.09 5.33
N THR A 263 16.00 -27.16 4.70
CA THR A 263 15.67 -27.46 3.31
C THR A 263 14.80 -28.74 3.30
N SER A 264 13.76 -28.81 2.48
CA SER A 264 13.21 -30.09 2.01
C SER A 264 12.63 -29.91 0.61
N SER A 265 13.35 -30.42 -0.38
CA SER A 265 12.87 -31.02 -1.65
C SER A 265 13.80 -30.67 -2.81
N TYR A 266 14.77 -31.54 -3.08
CA TYR A 266 15.22 -31.87 -4.44
C TYR A 266 15.81 -33.28 -4.40
N ASN A 267 15.03 -34.24 -4.87
CA ASN A 267 15.45 -35.57 -5.31
C ASN A 267 14.53 -35.93 -6.49
N GLU A 268 15.04 -35.70 -7.70
CA GLU A 268 14.90 -36.52 -8.90
C GLU A 268 16.11 -36.23 -9.79
#